data_AF-A0A2N8KE10-F1
#
_entry.id   AF-A0A2N8KE10-F1
#
_cell.length_a   1.000
_cell.length_b   1.000
_cell.length_c   1.000
_cell.angle_alpha   90.00
_cell.angle_beta   90.00
_cell.angle_gamma   90.00
#
_symmetry.space_group_name_H-M   'P 1'
#
loop_
_entity.id
_entity.type
_entity.pdbx_description
1 polymer ?
#
loop_
_entity_poly.entity_id
_entity_poly.type
_entity_poly.pdbx_seq_one_letter_code
_entity_poly.pdbx_strand_id
1 'polypeptide(L)'
;MKTIQNYVPPPAQSLQRLQDRLGYSDARMTELAGLDAAAPWSSYVGGPEPRALGRQRLFFVAARLALDEAAWQRVLDCMAELGAGFDYAEPAGAAQPAPEPVADEERKFGMLLVSRNGAFHEMEQLREFAHFAHELGVSRHVHSAFYDSDIDLCRFSFADHDDLDAASRDRIFDAARKTITRFEFDGRIYQGGIPPESDG
;
A
#
# COMPACT_ATOMS: atom_id res chain seq x y z
N MET A 1 2.71 8.81 44.55
CA MET A 1 2.71 7.91 43.37
C MET A 1 1.86 6.69 43.64
N LYS A 2 1.06 6.25 42.67
CA LYS A 2 0.34 4.95 42.76
C LYS A 2 1.32 3.85 42.35
N THR A 3 1.55 2.86 43.20
CA THR A 3 2.39 1.68 42.89
C THR A 3 1.49 0.48 42.60
N ILE A 4 1.86 -0.34 41.61
CA ILE A 4 1.12 -1.56 41.29
C ILE A 4 1.47 -2.64 42.31
N GLN A 5 0.52 -3.03 43.14
CA GLN A 5 0.65 -4.11 44.12
C GLN A 5 -0.26 -5.29 43.74
N ASN A 6 0.10 -6.51 44.17
CA ASN A 6 -0.69 -7.73 43.94
C ASN A 6 -1.06 -7.95 42.46
N TYR A 7 -0.07 -7.84 41.58
CA TYR A 7 -0.28 -8.00 40.14
C TYR A 7 -0.72 -9.43 39.82
N VAL A 8 -1.85 -9.53 39.13
CA VAL A 8 -2.34 -10.78 38.50
C VAL A 8 -2.24 -10.59 36.99
N PRO A 9 -1.54 -11.49 36.27
CA PRO A 9 -1.39 -11.37 34.82
C PRO A 9 -2.75 -11.56 34.11
N PRO A 10 -2.96 -10.90 32.96
CA PRO A 10 -4.14 -11.12 32.15
C PRO A 10 -4.17 -12.58 31.66
N PRO A 11 -5.34 -13.24 31.65
CA PRO A 11 -5.44 -14.59 31.10
C PRO A 11 -5.23 -14.58 29.59
N ALA A 12 -4.76 -15.70 29.04
CA ALA A 12 -4.49 -15.88 27.61
C ALA A 12 -5.68 -15.44 26.72
N GLN A 13 -6.91 -15.77 27.12
CA GLN A 13 -8.13 -15.37 26.40
C GLN A 13 -8.31 -13.85 26.31
N SER A 14 -7.90 -13.09 27.33
CA SER A 14 -7.96 -11.63 27.28
C SER A 14 -6.89 -11.05 26.35
N LEU A 15 -5.72 -11.69 26.27
CA LEU A 15 -4.67 -11.31 25.32
C LEU A 15 -5.08 -11.66 23.88
N GLN A 16 -5.72 -12.81 23.65
CA GLN A 16 -6.28 -13.16 22.34
C GLN A 16 -7.32 -12.13 21.89
N ARG A 17 -8.28 -11.78 22.77
CA ARG A 17 -9.28 -10.74 22.45
C ARG A 17 -8.65 -9.38 22.15
N LEU A 18 -7.53 -9.04 22.80
CA LEU A 18 -6.79 -7.82 22.49
C LEU A 18 -6.23 -7.88 21.06
N GLN A 19 -5.58 -8.99 20.70
CA GLN A 19 -5.04 -9.20 19.36
C GLN A 19 -6.15 -9.13 18.29
N ASP A 20 -7.26 -9.84 18.50
CA ASP A 20 -8.39 -9.87 17.57
C ASP A 20 -8.98 -8.46 17.37
N ARG A 21 -9.14 -7.70 18.46
CA ARG A 21 -9.65 -6.32 18.41
C ARG A 21 -8.74 -5.37 17.64
N LEU A 22 -7.42 -5.59 17.70
CA LEU A 22 -6.45 -4.79 16.97
C LEU A 22 -6.29 -5.27 15.51
N GLY A 23 -6.77 -6.47 15.18
CA GLY A 23 -6.55 -7.09 13.86
C GLY A 23 -5.08 -7.37 13.57
N TYR A 24 -4.25 -7.55 14.61
CA TYR A 24 -2.80 -7.69 14.47
C TYR A 24 -2.37 -9.15 14.33
N SER A 25 -1.34 -9.38 13.51
CA SER A 25 -0.66 -10.67 13.45
C SER A 25 0.18 -10.92 14.71
N ASP A 26 0.56 -12.18 14.95
CA ASP A 26 1.45 -12.56 16.05
C ASP A 26 2.77 -11.78 16.02
N ALA A 27 3.32 -11.52 14.83
CA ALA A 27 4.53 -10.74 14.65
C ALA A 27 4.33 -9.28 15.11
N ARG A 28 3.24 -8.63 14.70
CA ARG A 28 2.92 -7.26 15.14
C ARG A 28 2.66 -7.17 16.64
N MET A 29 2.02 -8.19 17.22
CA MET A 29 1.80 -8.24 18.67
C MET A 29 3.11 -8.48 19.44
N THR A 30 4.00 -9.32 18.90
CA THR A 30 5.35 -9.54 19.43
C THR A 30 6.13 -8.23 19.48
N GLU A 31 6.11 -7.46 18.40
CA GLU A 31 6.72 -6.13 18.31
C GLU A 31 6.07 -5.13 19.27
N LEU A 32 4.74 -5.05 19.30
CA LEU A 32 3.99 -4.17 20.22
C LEU A 32 4.39 -4.41 21.68
N ALA A 33 4.53 -5.68 22.07
CA ALA A 33 4.94 -6.07 23.41
C ALA A 33 6.46 -6.02 23.66
N GLY A 34 7.26 -5.74 22.63
CA GLY A 34 8.72 -5.72 22.65
C GLY A 34 9.35 -7.10 22.90
N LEU A 35 8.62 -8.17 22.61
CA LEU A 35 9.03 -9.55 22.88
C LEU A 35 10.13 -9.99 21.90
N ASP A 36 10.94 -10.95 22.34
CA ASP A 36 12.00 -11.55 21.53
C ASP A 36 11.54 -12.85 20.85
N ALA A 37 12.37 -13.39 19.96
CA ALA A 37 12.08 -14.62 19.22
C ALA A 37 12.01 -15.88 20.11
N ALA A 38 12.57 -15.85 21.33
CA ALA A 38 12.52 -16.97 22.27
C ALA A 38 11.20 -17.01 23.09
N ALA A 39 10.46 -15.90 23.09
CA ALA A 39 9.15 -15.78 23.72
C ALA A 39 8.17 -15.01 22.82
N PRO A 40 7.79 -15.54 21.64
CA PRO A 40 6.88 -14.85 20.74
C PRO A 40 5.47 -14.74 21.34
N TRP A 41 4.66 -13.82 20.81
CA TRP A 41 3.30 -13.55 21.29
C TRP A 41 2.42 -14.82 21.40
N SER A 42 2.52 -15.74 20.44
CA SER A 42 1.79 -17.03 20.43
C SER A 42 1.99 -17.85 21.71
N SER A 43 3.14 -17.71 22.39
CA SER A 43 3.42 -18.39 23.65
C SER A 43 2.60 -17.86 24.84
N TYR A 44 1.94 -16.71 24.70
CA TYR A 44 1.11 -16.07 25.73
C TYR A 44 -0.40 -16.22 25.46
N VAL A 45 -0.79 -16.42 24.20
CA VAL A 45 -2.21 -16.54 23.80
C VAL A 45 -2.65 -17.99 23.56
N GLY A 46 -1.72 -18.91 23.30
CA GLY A 46 -2.02 -20.31 22.96
C GLY A 46 -1.19 -21.35 23.70
N GLY A 47 -1.42 -22.62 23.36
CA GLY A 47 -0.77 -23.80 23.95
C GLY A 47 -1.46 -24.34 25.21
N PRO A 48 -1.08 -25.55 25.66
CA PRO A 48 -1.66 -26.19 26.85
C PRO A 48 -1.30 -25.46 28.16
N GLU A 49 -0.16 -24.75 28.20
CA GLU A 49 0.27 -23.91 29.33
C GLU A 49 0.78 -22.55 28.81
N PRO A 50 -0.11 -21.56 28.61
CA PRO A 50 0.27 -20.24 28.15
C PRO A 50 1.16 -19.52 29.16
N ARG A 51 2.17 -18.81 28.67
CA ARG A 51 3.05 -17.99 29.52
C ARG A 51 2.29 -16.81 30.11
N ALA A 52 2.62 -16.46 31.35
CA ALA A 52 2.10 -15.26 32.00
C ALA A 52 2.86 -14.00 31.53
N LEU A 53 2.13 -12.96 31.12
CA LEU A 53 2.74 -11.69 30.76
C LEU A 53 3.10 -10.90 32.03
N GLY A 54 4.40 -10.64 32.23
CA GLY A 54 4.89 -9.91 33.41
C GLY A 54 4.41 -8.46 33.45
N ARG A 55 4.32 -7.90 34.67
CA ARG A 55 3.80 -6.54 34.92
C ARG A 55 4.46 -5.45 34.08
N GLN A 56 5.80 -5.47 33.96
CA GLN A 56 6.54 -4.44 33.21
C GLN A 56 6.23 -4.50 31.71
N ARG A 57 6.09 -5.73 31.17
CA ARG A 57 5.69 -5.96 29.77
C ARG A 57 4.27 -5.47 29.52
N LEU A 58 3.32 -5.81 30.41
CA LEU A 58 1.96 -5.31 30.26
C LEU A 58 1.89 -3.79 30.37
N PHE A 59 2.65 -3.19 31.29
CA PHE A 59 2.76 -1.73 31.38
C PHE A 59 3.27 -1.12 30.07
N PHE A 60 4.31 -1.69 29.48
CA PHE A 60 4.84 -1.23 28.18
C PHE A 60 3.79 -1.34 27.05
N VAL A 61 3.10 -2.49 26.93
CA VAL A 61 2.00 -2.67 25.97
C VAL A 61 0.89 -1.63 26.19
N ALA A 62 0.45 -1.46 27.44
CA ALA A 62 -0.61 -0.53 27.77
C ALA A 62 -0.21 0.92 27.49
N ALA A 63 1.05 1.29 27.76
CA ALA A 63 1.58 2.61 27.45
C ALA A 63 1.57 2.87 25.93
N ARG A 64 2.03 1.92 25.11
CA ARG A 64 2.00 2.04 23.64
C ARG A 64 0.59 2.13 23.04
N LEU A 65 -0.41 1.57 23.72
CA LEU A 65 -1.81 1.62 23.26
C LEU A 65 -2.57 2.86 23.75
N ALA A 66 -2.13 3.48 24.85
CA ALA A 66 -2.87 4.56 25.51
C ALA A 66 -2.24 5.94 25.32
N LEU A 67 -0.93 6.02 25.08
CA LEU A 67 -0.22 7.28 24.86
C LEU A 67 -0.31 7.67 23.38
N ASP A 68 -0.52 8.95 23.13
CA ASP A 68 -0.34 9.52 21.80
C ASP A 68 1.15 9.67 21.47
N GLU A 69 1.44 9.99 20.21
CA GLU A 69 2.82 10.10 19.71
C GLU A 69 3.64 11.11 20.52
N ALA A 70 3.06 12.27 20.83
CA ALA A 70 3.76 13.31 21.59
C ALA A 70 4.07 12.86 23.02
N ALA A 71 3.17 12.13 23.68
CA ALA A 71 3.39 11.59 25.01
C ALA A 71 4.38 10.42 25.00
N TRP A 72 4.33 9.59 23.96
CA TRP A 72 5.31 8.53 23.77
C TRP A 72 6.72 9.07 23.56
N GLN A 73 6.88 10.10 22.71
CA GLN A 73 8.16 10.76 22.50
C GLN A 73 8.75 11.32 23.80
N ARG A 74 7.92 11.96 24.65
CA ARG A 74 8.39 12.43 25.96
C ARG A 74 8.91 11.31 26.87
N VAL A 75 8.37 10.09 26.77
CA VAL A 75 8.89 8.93 27.51
C VAL A 75 10.26 8.55 26.98
N LEU A 76 10.45 8.51 25.65
CA LEU A 76 11.74 8.21 25.03
C LEU A 76 12.80 9.27 25.37
N ASP A 77 12.45 10.56 25.32
CA ASP A 77 13.35 11.66 25.70
C ASP A 77 13.78 11.53 27.16
N CYS A 78 12.83 11.25 28.07
CA CYS A 78 13.12 10.99 29.48
C CYS A 78 14.05 9.78 29.67
N MET A 79 13.85 8.70 28.89
CA MET A 79 14.78 7.56 28.90
C MET A 79 16.19 7.97 28.47
N ALA A 80 16.32 8.78 27.43
CA ALA A 80 17.61 9.30 26.97
C ALA A 80 18.27 10.23 28.00
N GLU A 81 17.50 11.12 28.64
CA GLU A 81 17.96 11.99 29.74
C GLU A 81 18.48 11.17 30.94
N LEU A 82 17.87 10.02 31.21
CA LEU A 82 18.33 9.08 32.23
C LEU A 82 19.56 8.25 31.81
N GLY A 83 20.09 8.48 30.60
CA GLY A 83 21.31 7.87 30.09
C GLY A 83 21.10 6.59 29.27
N ALA A 84 19.87 6.26 28.88
CA ALA A 84 19.63 5.13 27.99
C ALA A 84 20.04 5.50 26.56
N GLY A 85 20.94 4.70 25.96
CA GLY A 85 21.24 4.76 24.53
C GLY A 85 20.46 3.67 23.81
N PHE A 86 19.69 4.05 22.80
CA PHE A 86 18.95 3.11 21.98
C PHE A 86 18.74 3.69 20.59
N ASP A 87 18.99 2.85 19.59
CA ASP A 87 18.57 3.15 18.23
C ASP A 87 17.12 2.71 18.09
N TYR A 88 16.27 3.64 17.71
CA TYR A 88 15.00 3.30 17.11
C TYR A 88 15.07 3.91 15.72
N ALA A 89 14.73 3.10 14.71
CA ALA A 89 14.16 3.72 13.54
C ALA A 89 12.95 4.49 14.10
N GLU A 90 12.87 5.81 13.90
CA GLU A 90 11.54 6.35 13.69
C GLU A 90 10.85 5.34 12.76
N PRO A 91 9.62 4.86 13.03
CA PRO A 91 8.88 4.30 11.92
C PRO A 91 9.06 5.35 10.83
N ALA A 92 9.56 4.97 9.64
CA ALA A 92 10.02 5.94 8.67
C ALA A 92 8.87 6.92 8.34
N GLY A 93 8.73 8.02 9.10
CA GLY A 93 7.41 8.54 9.48
C GLY A 93 6.35 7.45 9.78
N ALA A 94 5.06 7.80 9.75
CA ALA A 94 4.22 6.98 8.88
C ALA A 94 5.02 6.78 7.60
N ALA A 95 5.26 5.55 7.11
CA ALA A 95 5.76 5.35 5.74
C ALA A 95 5.09 6.45 4.96
N GLN A 96 5.84 7.49 4.49
CA GLN A 96 5.23 8.66 3.84
C GLN A 96 4.15 8.04 2.98
N PRO A 97 2.85 8.32 3.21
CA PRO A 97 1.77 7.52 2.63
C PRO A 97 2.19 7.28 1.20
N ALA A 98 2.52 6.01 0.86
CA ALA A 98 3.52 5.68 -0.17
C ALA A 98 3.49 6.77 -1.22
N PRO A 99 4.55 7.63 -1.30
CA PRO A 99 4.43 9.06 -1.63
C PRO A 99 3.22 9.29 -2.50
N GLU A 100 2.12 9.87 -1.92
CA GLU A 100 0.76 9.88 -2.49
C GLU A 100 0.84 9.56 -3.96
N PRO A 101 0.49 8.32 -4.38
CA PRO A 101 0.98 7.73 -5.61
C PRO A 101 1.17 8.81 -6.65
N VAL A 102 2.42 9.27 -6.79
CA VAL A 102 2.62 10.49 -7.56
C VAL A 102 2.34 10.05 -8.97
N ALA A 103 1.29 10.62 -9.57
CA ALA A 103 0.90 10.27 -10.91
C ALA A 103 2.18 10.27 -11.77
N ASP A 104 2.55 9.10 -12.29
CA ASP A 104 3.75 9.01 -13.11
C ASP A 104 3.33 9.51 -14.49
N GLU A 105 3.87 10.68 -14.85
CA GLU A 105 3.56 11.36 -16.08
C GLU A 105 4.74 11.26 -17.06
N GLU A 106 4.47 10.68 -18.22
CA GLU A 106 5.45 10.56 -19.30
C GLU A 106 4.87 11.12 -20.59
N ARG A 107 5.67 11.89 -21.34
CA ARG A 107 5.31 12.31 -22.70
C ARG A 107 5.98 11.40 -23.72
N LYS A 108 5.17 10.79 -24.59
CA LYS A 108 5.66 9.90 -25.65
C LYS A 108 4.86 10.07 -26.94
N PHE A 109 5.54 10.31 -28.05
CA PHE A 109 4.94 10.57 -29.38
C PHE A 109 3.85 11.65 -29.39
N GLY A 110 3.95 12.65 -28.51
CA GLY A 110 2.96 13.72 -28.36
C GLY A 110 1.79 13.40 -27.41
N MET A 111 1.64 12.15 -26.96
CA MET A 111 0.66 11.74 -25.95
C MET A 111 1.20 12.01 -24.54
N LEU A 112 0.31 12.46 -23.64
CA LEU A 112 0.54 12.44 -22.20
C LEU A 112 0.08 11.09 -21.63
N LEU A 113 1.01 10.31 -21.09
CA LEU A 113 0.76 9.05 -20.42
C LEU A 113 0.76 9.29 -18.93
N VAL A 114 -0.27 8.82 -18.24
CA VAL A 114 -0.44 9.04 -16.79
C VAL A 114 -0.90 7.75 -16.15
N SER A 115 -0.15 7.22 -15.19
CA SER A 115 -0.65 6.21 -14.25
C SER A 115 -0.95 6.89 -12.93
N ARG A 116 -2.17 6.72 -12.39
CA ARG A 116 -2.56 7.31 -11.10
C ARG A 116 -1.54 6.99 -10.02
N ASN A 117 -1.09 5.73 -9.96
CA ASN A 117 -0.18 5.26 -8.92
C ASN A 117 1.26 5.00 -9.36
N GLY A 118 1.60 5.31 -10.60
CA GLY A 118 2.93 5.07 -11.17
C GLY A 118 3.34 3.59 -11.18
N ALA A 119 2.37 2.66 -11.20
CA ALA A 119 2.68 1.24 -11.15
C ALA A 119 3.43 0.83 -12.42
N PHE A 120 4.54 0.11 -12.26
CA PHE A 120 5.45 -0.24 -13.37
C PHE A 120 4.72 -0.89 -14.55
N HIS A 121 3.86 -1.87 -14.28
CA HIS A 121 3.10 -2.58 -15.31
C HIS A 121 2.03 -1.72 -15.98
N GLU A 122 1.46 -0.72 -15.30
CA GLU A 122 0.52 0.23 -15.91
C GLU A 122 1.28 1.18 -16.85
N MET A 123 2.43 1.69 -16.41
CA MET A 123 3.28 2.54 -17.24
C MET A 123 3.86 1.79 -18.43
N GLU A 124 4.18 0.50 -18.30
CA GLU A 124 4.58 -0.35 -19.42
C GLU A 124 3.45 -0.48 -20.45
N GLN A 125 2.23 -0.82 -20.01
CA GLN A 125 1.05 -0.87 -20.89
C GLN A 125 0.81 0.46 -21.62
N LEU A 126 0.90 1.59 -20.92
CA LEU A 126 0.76 2.93 -21.51
C LEU A 126 1.86 3.23 -22.54
N ARG A 127 3.11 2.85 -22.26
CA ARG A 127 4.25 3.03 -23.17
C ARG A 127 4.13 2.15 -24.42
N GLU A 128 3.64 0.93 -24.27
CA GLU A 128 3.36 0.02 -25.38
C GLU A 128 2.20 0.52 -26.22
N PHE A 129 1.10 0.96 -25.60
CA PHE A 129 -0.02 1.59 -26.28
C PHE A 129 0.48 2.78 -27.12
N ALA A 130 1.28 3.66 -26.53
CA ALA A 130 1.85 4.80 -27.23
C ALA A 130 2.68 4.37 -28.45
N HIS A 131 3.45 3.29 -28.31
CA HIS A 131 4.23 2.73 -29.40
C HIS A 131 3.33 2.21 -30.53
N PHE A 132 2.34 1.36 -30.24
CA PHE A 132 1.43 0.85 -31.26
C PHE A 132 0.57 1.94 -31.91
N ALA A 133 0.10 2.92 -31.13
CA ALA A 133 -0.62 4.07 -31.67
C ALA A 133 0.26 4.89 -32.62
N HIS A 134 1.57 4.99 -32.34
CA HIS A 134 2.51 5.63 -33.25
C HIS A 134 2.76 4.80 -34.52
N GLU A 135 2.99 3.50 -34.39
CA GLU A 135 3.18 2.57 -35.53
C GLU A 135 1.96 2.56 -36.47
N LEU A 136 0.75 2.62 -35.91
CA LEU A 136 -0.51 2.70 -36.67
C LEU A 136 -0.79 4.11 -37.23
N GLY A 137 0.07 5.08 -36.97
CA GLY A 137 -0.03 6.45 -37.46
C GLY A 137 -1.13 7.28 -36.80
N VAL A 138 -1.62 6.87 -35.62
CA VAL A 138 -2.75 7.50 -34.90
C VAL A 138 -2.37 8.24 -33.63
N SER A 139 -1.10 8.19 -33.20
CA SER A 139 -0.59 8.88 -31.99
C SER A 139 -1.02 10.35 -31.87
N ARG A 140 -1.04 11.11 -32.98
CA ARG A 140 -1.45 12.53 -32.99
C ARG A 140 -2.91 12.78 -32.59
N HIS A 141 -3.77 11.76 -32.67
CA HIS A 141 -5.19 11.87 -32.35
C HIS A 141 -5.49 11.61 -30.87
N VAL A 142 -4.50 11.11 -30.12
CA VAL A 142 -4.62 10.85 -28.68
C VAL A 142 -3.90 11.97 -27.94
N HIS A 143 -4.65 12.73 -27.14
CA HIS A 143 -4.07 13.76 -26.28
C HIS A 143 -3.43 13.13 -25.04
N SER A 144 -4.16 12.23 -24.38
CA SER A 144 -3.69 11.53 -23.20
C SER A 144 -4.27 10.13 -23.04
N ALA A 145 -3.52 9.27 -22.36
CA ALA A 145 -3.96 7.98 -21.85
C ALA A 145 -3.72 7.97 -20.33
N PHE A 146 -4.81 7.84 -19.57
CA PHE A 146 -4.79 7.86 -18.11
C PHE A 146 -5.20 6.49 -17.57
N TYR A 147 -4.31 5.82 -16.85
CA TYR A 147 -4.60 4.57 -16.16
C TYR A 147 -5.01 4.84 -14.71
N ASP A 148 -6.27 4.49 -14.40
CA ASP A 148 -6.82 4.62 -13.07
C ASP A 148 -6.56 3.35 -12.27
N SER A 149 -5.50 3.35 -11.47
CA SER A 149 -5.05 2.19 -10.68
C SER A 149 -6.08 1.71 -9.65
N ASP A 150 -6.97 2.59 -9.17
CA ASP A 150 -7.94 2.25 -8.11
C ASP A 150 -9.08 1.35 -8.62
N ILE A 151 -9.41 1.47 -9.90
CA ILE A 151 -10.51 0.73 -10.54
C ILE A 151 -10.04 -0.17 -11.70
N ASP A 152 -8.73 -0.20 -11.93
CA ASP A 152 -8.08 -0.91 -13.03
C ASP A 152 -8.74 -0.58 -14.38
N LEU A 153 -8.68 0.69 -14.77
CA LEU A 153 -9.32 1.17 -16.01
C LEU A 153 -8.53 2.32 -16.64
N CYS A 154 -8.09 2.11 -17.87
CA CYS A 154 -7.51 3.15 -18.71
C CYS A 154 -8.59 3.95 -19.45
N ARG A 155 -8.41 5.27 -19.55
CA ARG A 155 -9.25 6.18 -20.33
C ARG A 155 -8.40 7.02 -21.27
N PHE A 156 -8.95 7.34 -22.43
CA PHE A 156 -8.29 8.14 -23.43
C PHE A 156 -8.98 9.50 -23.57
N SER A 157 -8.18 10.55 -23.66
CA SER A 157 -8.64 11.84 -24.18
C SER A 157 -8.13 11.98 -25.60
N PHE A 158 -9.01 12.26 -26.55
CA PHE A 158 -8.63 12.52 -27.93
C PHE A 158 -8.32 14.01 -28.13
N ALA A 159 -7.47 14.33 -29.10
CA ALA A 159 -7.22 15.71 -29.46
C ALA A 159 -8.47 16.31 -30.13
N ASP A 160 -8.79 17.57 -29.81
CA ASP A 160 -9.88 18.34 -30.43
C ASP A 160 -9.56 18.69 -31.89
N HIS A 161 -9.56 17.69 -32.76
CA HIS A 161 -9.42 17.84 -34.20
C HIS A 161 -10.58 17.16 -34.91
N ASP A 162 -11.20 17.90 -35.84
CA ASP A 162 -12.31 17.45 -36.70
C ASP A 162 -11.97 16.23 -37.60
N ASP A 163 -10.72 15.76 -37.57
CA ASP A 163 -10.17 14.71 -38.45
C ASP A 163 -10.12 13.31 -37.80
N LEU A 164 -10.73 13.08 -36.63
CA LEU A 164 -10.80 11.73 -36.04
C LEU A 164 -11.87 10.87 -36.75
N ASP A 165 -11.50 10.31 -37.91
CA ASP A 165 -12.35 9.40 -38.68
C ASP A 165 -12.49 8.01 -38.02
N ALA A 166 -13.50 7.25 -38.47
CA ALA A 166 -13.78 5.91 -37.92
C ALA A 166 -12.59 4.95 -38.06
N ALA A 167 -11.84 5.00 -39.16
CA ALA A 167 -10.68 4.14 -39.38
C ALA A 167 -9.52 4.46 -38.42
N SER A 168 -9.36 5.72 -38.04
CA SER A 168 -8.38 6.14 -37.04
C SER A 168 -8.82 5.73 -35.65
N ARG A 169 -10.12 5.81 -35.33
CA ARG A 169 -10.69 5.27 -34.09
C ARG A 169 -10.47 3.77 -33.95
N ASP A 170 -10.73 3.00 -35.00
CA ASP A 170 -10.53 1.54 -35.00
C ASP A 170 -9.06 1.20 -34.73
N ARG A 171 -8.12 1.92 -35.35
CA ARG A 171 -6.68 1.73 -35.09
C ARG A 171 -6.27 2.08 -33.67
N ILE A 172 -6.86 3.11 -33.07
CA ILE A 172 -6.62 3.43 -31.64
C ILE A 172 -7.17 2.30 -30.77
N PHE A 173 -8.38 1.82 -31.07
CA PHE A 173 -9.00 0.70 -30.38
C PHE A 173 -8.13 -0.56 -30.46
N ASP A 174 -7.59 -0.89 -31.64
CA ASP A 174 -6.70 -2.04 -31.84
C ASP A 174 -5.41 -1.92 -31.01
N ALA A 175 -4.81 -0.73 -30.98
CA ALA A 175 -3.64 -0.47 -30.12
C ALA A 175 -3.97 -0.68 -28.63
N ALA A 176 -5.10 -0.13 -28.16
CA ALA A 176 -5.56 -0.30 -26.79
C ALA A 176 -5.87 -1.76 -26.47
N ARG A 177 -6.59 -2.46 -27.36
CA ARG A 177 -6.99 -3.87 -27.19
C ARG A 177 -5.80 -4.81 -27.09
N LYS A 178 -4.69 -4.47 -27.75
CA LYS A 178 -3.45 -5.25 -27.74
C LYS A 178 -2.64 -5.08 -26.46
N THR A 179 -2.66 -3.90 -25.86
CA THR A 179 -1.70 -3.49 -24.82
C THR A 179 -2.32 -3.25 -23.46
N ILE A 180 -3.52 -2.69 -23.42
CA ILE A 180 -4.15 -2.24 -22.18
C ILE A 180 -5.11 -3.31 -21.67
N THR A 181 -4.86 -3.84 -20.47
CA THR A 181 -5.62 -4.93 -19.84
C THR A 181 -7.10 -4.59 -19.71
N ARG A 182 -7.43 -3.35 -19.35
CA ARG A 182 -8.81 -2.90 -19.25
C ARG A 182 -8.94 -1.41 -19.56
N PHE A 183 -9.80 -1.06 -20.51
CA PHE A 183 -9.93 0.32 -20.98
C PHE A 183 -11.36 0.69 -21.35
N GLU A 184 -11.67 1.97 -21.24
CA GLU A 184 -12.92 2.55 -21.71
C GLU A 184 -12.74 3.09 -23.12
N PHE A 185 -13.68 2.75 -24.00
CA PHE A 185 -13.76 3.28 -25.36
C PHE A 185 -15.23 3.44 -25.75
N ASP A 186 -15.62 4.61 -26.27
CA ASP A 186 -17.02 4.89 -26.64
C ASP A 186 -18.06 4.57 -25.56
N GLY A 187 -17.72 4.88 -24.30
CA GLY A 187 -18.60 4.67 -23.15
C GLY A 187 -18.81 3.20 -22.77
N ARG A 188 -17.98 2.29 -23.29
CA ARG A 188 -17.98 0.86 -22.95
C ARG A 188 -16.62 0.44 -22.42
N ILE A 189 -16.61 -0.52 -21.51
CA ILE A 189 -15.38 -1.09 -20.95
C ILE A 189 -15.04 -2.36 -21.71
N TYR A 190 -13.80 -2.45 -22.17
CA TYR A 190 -13.23 -3.59 -22.87
C TYR A 190 -12.08 -4.18 -22.04
N GLN A 191 -11.86 -5.48 -22.20
CA GLN A 191 -10.66 -6.15 -21.71
C GLN A 191 -9.69 -6.32 -22.88
N GLY A 192 -8.46 -5.86 -22.70
CA GLY A 192 -7.35 -5.95 -23.63
C GLY A 192 -6.17 -6.73 -23.05
N GLY A 193 -4.97 -6.44 -23.54
CA GLY A 193 -3.73 -7.06 -23.09
C GLY A 193 -3.60 -8.53 -23.46
N ILE A 194 -2.38 -9.06 -23.32
CA ILE A 194 -2.15 -10.51 -23.27
C ILE A 194 -2.48 -10.93 -21.82
N PRO A 195 -3.30 -11.97 -21.59
CA PRO A 195 -3.53 -12.47 -20.24
C PRO A 195 -2.18 -12.75 -19.59
N PRO A 196 -1.92 -12.33 -18.33
CA PRO A 196 -0.74 -12.80 -17.62
C PRO A 196 -0.78 -14.33 -17.65
N GLU A 197 0.35 -14.97 -17.95
CA GLU A 197 0.45 -16.43 -17.84
C GLU A 197 -0.08 -16.81 -16.45
N SER A 198 -1.05 -17.72 -16.41
CA SER A 198 -1.60 -18.23 -15.17
C SER A 198 -0.44 -18.88 -14.41
N ASP A 199 0.05 -18.25 -13.35
CA ASP A 199 0.98 -18.86 -12.41
C ASP A 199 0.31 -20.12 -11.86
N GLY A 200 0.72 -21.28 -12.39
CA GLY A 200 0.33 -22.62 -11.95
C GLY A 200 1.24 -23.15 -10.86
#